data_AF-A0A5J4QBC9-F1
#
_entry.id   AF-A0A5J4QBC9-F1
#
_cell.length_a   1.000
_cell.length_b   1.000
_cell.length_c   1.000
_cell.angle_alpha   90.00
_cell.angle_beta   90.00
_cell.angle_gamma   90.00
#
_symmetry.space_group_name_H-M   'P 1'
#
loop_
_entity.id
_entity.type
_entity.pdbx_description
1 polymer ?
#
loop_
_entity_poly.entity_id
_entity_poly.type
_entity_poly.pdbx_seq_one_letter_code
_entity_poly.pdbx_strand_id
1 'polypeptide(L)' 'MEPLTGIEYEKDATGRTRYIRVDIDKYGENEALQNFLDGIEVMSRKGEPTMPFTDFVREENLRRGIENV' A
#
# COMPACT_ATOMS: atom_id res chain seq x y z
N MET A 1 -19.18 -14.37 -13.65
CA MET A 1 -17.91 -13.67 -13.37
C MET A 1 -16.94 -14.09 -14.44
N GLU A 2 -16.50 -13.16 -15.29
CA GLU A 2 -15.44 -13.49 -16.23
C GLU A 2 -14.15 -13.78 -15.46
N PRO A 3 -13.37 -14.80 -15.87
CA PRO A 3 -12.07 -15.02 -15.28
C PRO A 3 -11.22 -13.78 -15.53
N LEU A 4 -10.84 -13.10 -14.45
CA LEU A 4 -9.81 -12.07 -14.45
C LEU A 4 -8.51 -12.73 -14.93
N THR A 5 -8.30 -12.77 -16.24
CA THR A 5 -7.04 -13.24 -16.83
C THR A 5 -5.90 -12.49 -16.16
N GLY A 6 -4.80 -13.13 -15.76
CA GLY A 6 -3.64 -12.44 -15.15
C GLY A 6 -3.70 -12.05 -13.67
N ILE A 7 -4.74 -12.46 -12.92
CA ILE A 7 -4.67 -12.60 -11.46
C ILE A 7 -4.74 -14.10 -11.13
N GLU A 8 -3.64 -14.65 -10.61
CA GLU A 8 -3.57 -16.06 -10.22
C GLU A 8 -3.52 -16.20 -8.69
N TYR A 9 -4.33 -17.11 -8.16
CA TYR A 9 -4.35 -17.44 -6.74
C TYR A 9 -3.58 -18.74 -6.50
N GLU A 10 -2.50 -18.67 -5.73
CA GLU A 10 -1.77 -19.86 -5.31
C GLU A 10 -2.37 -20.39 -4.01
N LYS A 11 -2.75 -21.67 -4.01
CA LYS A 11 -3.35 -22.34 -2.86
C LYS A 11 -2.34 -23.23 -2.16
N ASP A 12 -2.41 -23.29 -0.84
CA ASP A 12 -1.65 -24.26 -0.05
C ASP A 12 -2.21 -25.68 -0.18
N ALA A 13 -1.54 -26.65 0.45
CA ALA A 13 -1.95 -28.06 0.43
C ALA A 13 -3.35 -28.31 1.05
N THR A 14 -3.91 -27.35 1.79
CA THR A 14 -5.26 -27.42 2.38
C THR A 14 -6.31 -26.73 1.52
N GLY A 15 -5.90 -26.13 0.39
CA GLY A 15 -6.78 -25.40 -0.51
C GLY A 15 -7.03 -23.94 -0.11
N ARG A 16 -6.31 -23.41 0.89
CA ARG A 16 -6.40 -22.00 1.29
C ARG A 16 -5.52 -21.15 0.40
N THR A 17 -6.02 -19.98 -0.01
CA THR A 17 -5.23 -19.01 -0.77
C THR A 17 -4.07 -18.51 0.08
N ARG A 18 -2.85 -18.71 -0.42
CA ARG A 18 -1.61 -18.31 0.24
C ARG A 18 -0.97 -17.10 -0.43
N TYR A 19 -1.03 -17.04 -1.76
CA TYR A 19 -0.47 -15.94 -2.54
C TYR A 19 -1.42 -15.49 -3.64
N ILE A 20 -1.21 -14.26 -4.09
CA ILE A 20 -1.83 -13.68 -5.28
C ILE A 20 -0.69 -13.24 -6.18
N ARG A 21 -0.70 -13.68 -7.45
CA ARG A 21 0.21 -13.22 -8.49
C ARG A 21 -0.56 -12.32 -9.44
N VAL A 22 -0.02 -11.14 -9.71
CA VAL A 22 -0.65 -10.13 -10.54
C VAL A 22 0.31 -9.73 -11.65
N ASP A 23 -0.16 -9.78 -12.89
CA ASP A 23 0.55 -9.22 -14.04
C ASP A 23 0.43 -7.69 -14.00
N ILE A 24 1.54 -7.01 -13.68
CA ILE A 24 1.56 -5.56 -13.49
C ILE A 24 1.42 -4.81 -14.82
N ASP A 25 1.96 -5.34 -15.92
CA ASP A 25 1.86 -4.68 -17.23
C ASP A 25 0.41 -4.66 -17.71
N LYS A 26 -0.39 -5.65 -17.31
CA LYS A 26 -1.79 -5.77 -17.69
C LYS A 26 -2.77 -5.20 -16.65
N TYR A 27 -2.43 -5.22 -15.36
CA TYR A 27 -3.34 -4.87 -14.26
C TYR A 27 -2.77 -3.91 -13.23
N GLY A 28 -1.61 -3.31 -13.47
CA GLY A 28 -0.98 -2.35 -12.54
C GLY A 28 -1.82 -1.10 -12.27
N GLU A 29 -2.62 -0.66 -13.24
CA GLU A 29 -3.56 0.46 -13.09
C GLU A 29 -4.94 0.04 -12.54
N ASN A 30 -5.05 -1.16 -11.95
CA ASN A 30 -6.28 -1.62 -11.32
C ASN A 30 -6.45 -0.99 -9.92
N GLU A 31 -7.53 -0.23 -9.72
CA GLU A 31 -7.83 0.44 -8.45
C GLU A 31 -7.94 -0.54 -7.27
N ALA A 32 -8.50 -1.73 -7.46
CA ALA A 32 -8.60 -2.71 -6.39
C ALA A 32 -7.23 -3.30 -5.99
N LEU A 33 -6.30 -3.42 -6.95
CA LEU A 33 -4.91 -3.79 -6.65
C LEU A 33 -4.20 -2.71 -5.84
N GLN A 34 -4.36 -1.45 -6.24
CA GLN A 34 -3.76 -0.31 -5.53
C GLN A 34 -4.28 -0.22 -4.09
N ASN A 35 -5.60 -0.27 -3.90
CA ASN A 35 -6.22 -0.27 -2.57
C ASN A 35 -5.74 -1.43 -1.69
N PHE A 36 -5.51 -2.61 -2.27
CA PHE A 36 -4.96 -3.75 -1.54
C PHE A 36 -3.51 -3.50 -1.08
N LEU A 37 -2.67 -2.97 -1.96
CA LEU A 37 -1.27 -2.65 -1.66
C LEU A 37 -1.17 -1.55 -0.60
N ASP A 38 -1.96 -0.49 -0.71
CA ASP A 38 -2.04 0.60 0.27
C ASP A 38 -2.46 0.06 1.64
N GLY A 39 -3.43 -0.85 1.68
CA GLY A 39 -3.87 -1.52 2.91
C GLY A 39 -2.75 -2.32 3.57
N ILE A 40 -1.94 -3.04 2.79
CA ILE A 40 -0.75 -3.76 3.31
C ILE A 40 0.28 -2.77 3.85
N GLU A 41 0.56 -1.69 3.12
CA GLU A 41 1.52 -0.67 3.55
C GLU A 41 1.11 -0.04 4.89
N VAL A 42 -0.16 0.39 5.03
CA VAL A 42 -0.70 0.92 6.28
C VAL A 42 -0.56 -0.10 7.42
N MET A 43 -0.88 -1.37 7.16
CA MET A 43 -0.77 -2.41 8.17
C MET A 43 0.67 -2.70 8.58
N SER A 44 1.63 -2.59 7.65
CA SER A 44 3.06 -2.75 7.94
C SER A 44 3.60 -1.66 8.88
N ARG A 45 3.03 -0.45 8.80
CA ARG A 45 3.42 0.71 9.63
C ARG A 45 2.66 0.83 10.96
N LYS A 46 1.75 -0.10 11.26
CA LYS A 46 0.86 -0.01 12.44
C LYS A 46 1.58 0.09 13.79
N GLY A 47 2.86 -0.29 13.86
CA GLY A 47 3.69 -0.20 15.05
C GLY A 47 4.83 0.81 14.97
N GLU A 48 4.94 1.57 13.89
CA GLU A 48 6.00 2.57 13.74
C GLU A 48 5.72 3.80 14.61
N PRO A 49 6.77 4.49 15.12
CA PRO A 49 6.61 5.74 15.82
C PRO A 49 5.85 6.76 14.95
N THR A 50 4.78 7.33 15.51
CA THR A 50 4.04 8.41 14.86
C THR A 50 4.50 9.75 15.40
N MET A 51 4.40 10.79 14.57
CA MET A 51 4.61 12.17 14.99
C MET A 51 3.31 12.96 14.87
N PRO A 52 3.03 13.90 15.78
CA PRO A 52 1.93 14.84 15.62
C PRO A 52 2.06 15.61 14.30
N PHE A 53 0.92 15.85 13.64
CA PHE A 53 0.90 16.57 12.36
C PHE A 53 1.54 17.96 12.46
N THR A 54 1.38 18.65 13.60
CA THR A 54 2.02 19.96 13.86
C THR A 54 3.53 19.88 13.86
N ASP A 55 4.09 18.80 14.40
CA ASP A 55 5.54 18.59 14.43
C ASP A 55 6.07 18.26 13.03
N PHE A 56 5.32 17.45 12.26
CA PHE A 56 5.63 17.17 10.85
C PHE A 56 5.66 18.46 10.01
N VAL A 57 4.64 19.30 10.13
CA VAL A 57 4.57 20.58 9.41
C VAL A 57 5.73 21.49 9.78
N ARG A 58 6.08 21.57 11.07
CA ARG A 58 7.23 22.35 11.53
C ARG A 58 8.54 21.85 10.91
N GLU A 59 8.79 20.55 10.92
CA GLU A 59 9.99 19.95 10.34
C GLU A 59 10.09 20.18 8.82
N GLU A 60 8.98 20.02 8.09
CA GLU A 60 8.93 20.29 6.66
C GLU A 60 9.14 21.76 6.31
N ASN A 61 8.56 22.69 7.09
CA ASN A 61 8.76 24.13 6.90
C ASN A 61 10.22 24.53 7.15
N LEU A 62 10.85 24.00 8.20
CA LEU A 62 12.28 24.18 8.45
C LEU A 62 13.13 23.65 7.29
N ARG A 63 12.83 22.43 6.80
CA ARG A 63 13.53 21.84 5.63
C ARG A 63 13.41 22.70 4.37
N ARG A 64 12.29 23.39 4.19
CA ARG A 64 12.00 24.26 3.03
C ARG A 64 12.50 25.70 3.22
N GLY A 65 13.03 26.05 4.38
CA GLY A 65 13.48 27.42 4.69
C GLY A 65 12.32 28.41 4.86
N ILE A 66 11.13 27.94 5.24
CA ILE A 66 9.97 28.78 5.53
C ILE A 66 10.00 29.08 7.04
N GLU A 67 10.52 30.24 7.42
CA GLU A 67 10.52 30.70 8.81
C GLU A 67 9.17 31.36 9.18
N ASN A 68 8.63 31.02 10.35
CA ASN A 68 7.43 31.60 10.98
C ASN A 68 6.05 31.18 10.41
N VAL A 69 5.77 29.88 10.32
CA VAL A 69 4.39 29.34 10.18
C VAL A 69 4.15 28.25 11.22
#